data_AF-A0A0C1FJE9-F1
#
_entry.id   AF-A0A0C1FJE9-F1
#
_cell.length_a   1.000
_cell.length_b   1.000
_cell.length_c   1.000
_cell.angle_alpha   90.00
_cell.angle_beta   90.00
_cell.angle_gamma   90.00
#
_symmetry.space_group_name_H-M   'P 1'
#
loop_
_entity.id
_entity.type
_entity.pdbx_description
1 polymer ?
#
loop_
_entity_poly.entity_id
_entity_poly.type
_entity_poly.pdbx_seq_one_letter_code
_entity_poly.pdbx_strand_id
1 'polypeptide(L)'
;MTTEKKIKIAQYLCLLPGIFLIVSGVMILIFPNAASVLFDIKNIDTLKEPMALSIGIRQLSIGLMITILVLSNQLKALGLIMLIGAMVPLTDFFVFSPLIGWISALRHAAPVPLIFGLGLFLTYLTRKTE
;
A
#
# COMPACT_ATOMS: atom_id res chain seq x y z
N MET A 1 -20.96 -11.92 15.29
CA MET A 1 -20.24 -10.63 15.33
C MET A 1 -21.11 -9.56 14.67
N THR A 2 -21.38 -8.45 15.36
CA THR A 2 -22.22 -7.35 14.85
C THR A 2 -21.57 -6.66 13.63
N THR A 3 -22.38 -6.06 12.76
CA THR A 3 -21.89 -5.33 11.57
C THR A 3 -20.92 -4.21 11.96
N GLU A 4 -21.22 -3.47 13.03
CA GLU A 4 -20.37 -2.42 13.56
C GLU A 4 -18.98 -2.94 13.98
N LYS A 5 -18.93 -4.09 14.65
CA LYS A 5 -17.67 -4.73 15.05
C LYS A 5 -16.86 -5.18 13.83
N LYS A 6 -17.51 -5.67 12.76
CA LYS A 6 -16.84 -6.02 11.49
C LYS A 6 -16.21 -4.80 10.81
N ILE A 7 -16.92 -3.68 10.78
CA ILE A 7 -16.44 -2.43 10.19
C ILE A 7 -15.21 -1.91 10.93
N LYS A 8 -15.28 -1.84 12.27
CA LYS A 8 -14.14 -1.41 13.11
C LYS A 8 -12.91 -2.27 12.87
N ILE A 9 -13.07 -3.60 12.83
CA ILE A 9 -11.96 -4.52 12.54
C ILE A 9 -11.36 -4.24 11.16
N ALA A 10 -12.19 -4.14 10.11
CA ALA A 10 -11.71 -3.88 8.76
C ALA A 10 -11.00 -2.52 8.64
N GLN A 11 -11.52 -1.49 9.31
CA GLN A 11 -10.90 -0.17 9.40
C GLN A 11 -9.50 -0.27 10.04
N TYR A 12 -9.37 -0.90 11.20
CA TYR A 12 -8.06 -1.04 11.86
C TYR A 12 -7.10 -1.94 11.09
N LEU A 13 -7.58 -2.95 10.37
CA LEU A 13 -6.74 -3.77 9.49
C LEU A 13 -6.10 -2.95 8.36
N CYS A 14 -6.70 -1.83 7.94
CA CYS A 14 -6.11 -0.93 6.96
C CYS A 14 -4.87 -0.20 7.50
N LEU A 15 -4.64 -0.15 8.82
CA LEU A 15 -3.39 0.42 9.37
C LEU A 15 -2.18 -0.41 9.01
N LEU A 16 -2.32 -1.73 8.80
CA LEU A 16 -1.19 -2.58 8.44
C LEU A 16 -0.52 -2.14 7.13
N PRO A 17 -1.24 -2.03 6.00
CA PRO A 17 -0.65 -1.48 4.78
C PRO A 17 -0.28 0.00 4.92
N GLY A 18 -1.05 0.81 5.67
CA GLY A 18 -0.73 2.23 5.90
C GLY A 18 0.63 2.44 6.57
N ILE A 19 0.87 1.75 7.69
CA ILE A 19 2.14 1.79 8.44
C ILE A 19 3.27 1.19 7.62
N PHE A 20 3.04 0.05 6.95
CA PHE A 20 4.04 -0.55 6.07
C PHE A 20 4.52 0.43 5.00
N LEU A 21 3.60 1.14 4.35
CA LEU A 21 3.90 2.14 3.31
C LEU A 21 4.63 3.38 3.88
N ILE A 22 4.30 3.82 5.09
CA ILE A 22 5.05 4.89 5.77
C ILE A 22 6.49 4.44 6.02
N VAL A 23 6.68 3.26 6.62
CA VAL A 23 8.02 2.75 6.96
C VAL A 23 8.86 2.53 5.70
N SER A 24 8.29 1.88 4.69
CA SER A 24 8.98 1.63 3.42
C SER A 24 9.28 2.93 2.65
N GLY A 25 8.35 3.87 2.61
CA GLY A 25 8.56 5.20 2.00
C GLY A 25 9.69 5.98 2.70
N VAL A 26 9.69 6.03 4.03
CA VAL A 26 10.77 6.66 4.82
C VAL A 26 12.11 5.98 4.57
N MET A 27 12.14 4.64 4.58
CA MET A 27 13.38 3.88 4.33
C MET A 27 13.95 4.15 2.94
N ILE A 28 13.09 4.23 1.91
CA ILE A 28 13.54 4.53 0.53
C ILE A 28 14.10 5.96 0.44
N LEU A 29 13.49 6.93 1.14
CA LEU A 29 13.91 8.33 1.08
C LEU A 29 15.18 8.63 1.87
N ILE A 30 15.37 7.98 3.04
CA ILE A 30 16.47 8.29 3.96
C ILE A 30 17.62 7.28 3.85
N PHE A 31 17.30 6.00 3.61
CA PHE A 31 18.25 4.90 3.61
C PHE A 31 18.13 4.03 2.33
N PRO A 32 18.31 4.61 1.13
CA PRO A 32 18.05 3.93 -0.15
C PRO A 32 18.82 2.60 -0.30
N ASN A 33 20.06 2.53 0.20
CA ASN A 33 20.87 1.31 0.15
C ASN A 33 20.35 0.20 1.07
N ALA A 34 19.81 0.55 2.25
CA ALA A 34 19.18 -0.42 3.13
C ALA A 34 17.83 -0.88 2.56
N ALA A 35 17.06 0.06 2.00
CA ALA A 35 15.79 -0.21 1.35
C ALA A 35 15.93 -1.12 0.12
N SER A 36 17.01 -0.96 -0.67
CA SER A 36 17.27 -1.80 -1.84
C SER A 36 17.45 -3.27 -1.46
N VAL A 37 18.15 -3.55 -0.36
CA VAL A 37 18.34 -4.89 0.18
C VAL A 37 17.05 -5.43 0.80
N LEU A 38 16.40 -4.63 1.65
CA LEU A 38 15.20 -5.05 2.40
C LEU A 38 13.99 -5.31 1.49
N PHE A 39 13.80 -4.50 0.46
CA PHE A 39 12.66 -4.60 -0.45
C PHE A 39 13.03 -5.23 -1.80
N ASP A 40 14.26 -5.75 -1.94
CA ASP A 40 14.81 -6.37 -3.16
C ASP A 40 14.65 -5.47 -4.40
N ILE A 41 14.80 -4.16 -4.19
CA ILE A 41 14.79 -3.16 -5.27
C ILE A 41 16.21 -3.15 -5.83
N LYS A 42 16.52 -4.17 -6.65
CA LYS A 42 17.78 -4.20 -7.40
C LYS A 42 17.90 -2.94 -8.23
N ASN A 43 19.13 -2.44 -8.34
CA ASN A 43 19.46 -1.27 -9.14
C ASN A 43 18.98 0.07 -8.58
N ILE A 44 18.70 0.28 -7.28
CA ILE A 44 18.44 1.66 -6.77
C ILE A 44 19.58 2.64 -7.14
N ASP A 45 20.82 2.17 -7.19
CA ASP A 45 21.98 2.98 -7.58
C ASP A 45 22.08 3.23 -9.09
N THR A 46 21.42 2.42 -9.93
CA THR A 46 21.41 2.54 -11.41
C THR A 46 20.06 2.98 -11.99
N LEU A 47 18.97 2.84 -11.24
CA LEU A 47 17.68 3.51 -11.38
C LEU A 47 17.91 4.94 -10.90
N LYS A 48 18.33 5.80 -11.84
CA LYS A 48 18.43 7.25 -11.71
C LYS A 48 17.64 7.76 -10.48
N GLU A 49 18.33 8.35 -9.50
CA GLU A 49 17.80 8.96 -8.26
C GLU A 49 16.31 9.41 -8.28
N PRO A 50 15.79 10.07 -9.35
CA PRO A 50 14.37 10.39 -9.46
C PRO A 50 13.37 9.24 -9.28
N MET A 51 13.69 7.99 -9.64
CA MET A 51 12.73 6.88 -9.53
C MET A 51 12.61 6.35 -8.10
N ALA A 52 13.72 6.24 -7.36
CA ALA A 52 13.68 5.88 -5.95
C ALA A 52 12.92 6.95 -5.14
N LEU A 53 13.19 8.23 -5.43
CA LEU A 53 12.52 9.35 -4.79
C LEU A 53 11.00 9.34 -5.05
N SER A 54 10.56 9.07 -6.29
CA SER A 54 9.13 9.03 -6.63
C SER A 54 8.42 7.86 -5.95
N ILE A 55 9.06 6.68 -5.86
CA ILE A 55 8.52 5.52 -5.13
C ILE A 55 8.40 5.86 -3.64
N GLY A 56 9.44 6.44 -3.06
CA GLY A 56 9.48 6.81 -1.63
C GLY A 56 8.39 7.81 -1.24
N ILE A 57 8.26 8.91 -2.00
CA ILE A 57 7.20 9.91 -1.78
C ILE A 57 5.83 9.27 -1.93
N ARG A 58 5.59 8.50 -3.00
CA ARG A 58 4.31 7.83 -3.26
C ARG A 58 3.91 6.91 -2.09
N GLN A 59 4.83 6.06 -1.64
CA GLN A 59 4.55 5.15 -0.52
C GLN A 59 4.26 5.93 0.76
N LEU A 60 5.08 6.93 1.11
CA LEU A 60 4.87 7.76 2.29
C LEU A 60 3.52 8.50 2.24
N SER A 61 3.20 9.16 1.14
CA SER A 61 1.96 9.91 0.98
C SER A 61 0.72 9.02 1.07
N ILE A 62 0.72 7.85 0.41
CA ILE A 62 -0.41 6.92 0.46
C ILE A 62 -0.54 6.30 1.86
N GLY A 63 0.57 5.93 2.49
CA GLY A 63 0.59 5.39 3.84
C GLY A 63 0.03 6.37 4.88
N LEU A 64 0.45 7.64 4.80
CA LEU A 64 -0.10 8.73 5.62
C LEU A 64 -1.60 8.93 5.35
N MET A 65 -2.02 8.95 4.08
CA MET A 65 -3.43 9.12 3.72
C MET A 65 -4.29 8.00 4.31
N ILE A 66 -3.89 6.73 4.17
CA ILE A 66 -4.59 5.59 4.77
C ILE A 66 -4.68 5.76 6.29
N THR A 67 -3.57 6.10 6.95
CA THR A 67 -3.50 6.25 8.41
C THR A 67 -4.42 7.36 8.90
N ILE A 68 -4.39 8.53 8.25
CA ILE A 68 -5.27 9.66 8.56
C ILE A 68 -6.74 9.26 8.39
N LEU A 69 -7.10 8.61 7.27
CA LEU A 69 -8.49 8.22 7.01
C LEU A 69 -9.00 7.18 8.02
N VAL A 70 -8.14 6.26 8.47
CA VAL A 70 -8.46 5.35 9.58
C VAL A 70 -8.71 6.14 10.86
N LEU A 71 -7.81 7.03 11.26
CA LEU A 71 -7.92 7.79 12.52
C LEU A 71 -9.08 8.80 12.51
N SER A 72 -9.42 9.35 11.35
CA SER A 72 -10.53 10.28 11.14
C SER A 72 -11.88 9.59 10.91
N ASN A 73 -11.95 8.26 10.96
CA ASN A 73 -13.16 7.46 10.74
C ASN A 73 -13.85 7.70 9.38
N GLN A 74 -13.08 8.08 8.35
CA GLN A 74 -13.59 8.38 7.01
C GLN A 74 -13.70 7.11 6.16
N LEU A 75 -14.62 6.21 6.52
CA LEU A 75 -14.69 4.84 5.98
C LEU A 75 -14.89 4.76 4.45
N LYS A 76 -15.70 5.66 3.88
CA LYS A 76 -15.93 5.71 2.43
C LYS A 76 -14.66 6.08 1.67
N ALA A 77 -14.02 7.16 2.09
CA ALA A 77 -12.78 7.62 1.51
C ALA A 77 -11.67 6.57 1.70
N LEU A 78 -11.59 5.95 2.89
CA LEU A 78 -10.67 4.85 3.17
C LEU A 78 -10.88 3.67 2.20
N GLY A 79 -12.12 3.24 1.98
CA GLY A 79 -12.45 2.17 1.05
C GLY A 79 -12.00 2.48 -0.39
N LEU A 80 -12.27 3.70 -0.87
CA LEU A 80 -11.85 4.15 -2.21
C LEU A 80 -10.34 4.25 -2.34
N ILE A 81 -9.64 4.80 -1.34
CA ILE A 81 -8.17 4.90 -1.33
C ILE A 81 -7.53 3.51 -1.31
N MET A 82 -8.10 2.54 -0.60
CA MET A 82 -7.62 1.16 -0.63
C MET A 82 -7.80 0.55 -2.04
N LEU A 83 -8.95 0.75 -2.69
CA LEU A 83 -9.18 0.24 -4.05
C LEU A 83 -8.21 0.83 -5.08
N ILE A 84 -8.05 2.15 -5.08
CA ILE A 84 -7.11 2.84 -5.98
C ILE A 84 -5.67 2.45 -5.61
N GLY A 85 -5.36 2.41 -4.32
CA GLY A 85 -4.05 2.08 -3.78
C GLY A 85 -3.59 0.66 -4.15
N ALA A 86 -4.50 -0.29 -4.37
CA ALA A 86 -4.16 -1.63 -4.86
C ALA A 86 -3.50 -1.63 -6.24
N MET A 87 -3.68 -0.57 -7.04
CA MET A 87 -2.95 -0.41 -8.31
C MET A 87 -1.44 -0.25 -8.11
N VAL A 88 -1.00 0.27 -6.96
CA VAL A 88 0.43 0.49 -6.67
C VAL A 88 1.21 -0.83 -6.63
N PRO A 89 0.90 -1.78 -5.73
CA PRO A 89 1.59 -3.08 -5.70
C PRO A 89 1.42 -3.87 -7.00
N LEU A 90 0.29 -3.72 -7.69
CA LEU A 90 0.07 -4.33 -8.99
C LEU A 90 0.99 -3.75 -10.06
N THR A 91 1.18 -2.43 -10.08
CA THR A 91 2.10 -1.76 -11.02
C THR A 91 3.54 -2.12 -10.70
N ASP A 92 3.91 -2.11 -9.41
CA ASP A 92 5.25 -2.50 -8.96
C ASP A 92 5.57 -3.94 -9.40
N PHE A 93 4.62 -4.86 -9.32
CA PHE A 93 4.77 -6.21 -9.87
C PHE A 93 5.16 -6.21 -11.36
N PHE A 94 4.45 -5.45 -12.21
CA PHE A 94 4.77 -5.38 -13.64
C PHE A 94 6.10 -4.67 -13.92
N VAL A 95 6.45 -3.65 -13.12
CA VAL A 95 7.72 -2.92 -13.26
C VAL A 95 8.91 -3.80 -12.87
N PHE A 96 8.80 -4.59 -11.81
CA PHE A 96 9.90 -5.42 -11.32
C PHE A 96 9.98 -6.81 -11.95
N SER A 97 8.89 -7.34 -12.53
CA SER A 97 8.89 -8.66 -13.19
C SER A 97 9.99 -8.86 -14.23
N PRO A 98 10.29 -7.89 -15.14
CA PRO A 98 11.39 -8.00 -16.09
C PRO A 98 12.79 -7.94 -15.45
N LEU A 99 12.90 -7.38 -14.24
CA LEU A 99 14.19 -7.11 -13.57
C LEU A 99 14.63 -8.26 -12.65
N ILE A 100 13.69 -8.86 -11.92
CA ILE A 100 13.98 -9.88 -10.90
C ILE A 100 13.34 -11.24 -11.18
N GLY A 101 12.59 -11.35 -12.29
CA GLY A 101 11.83 -12.54 -12.67
C GLY A 101 10.43 -12.58 -12.04
N TRP A 102 9.49 -13.22 -12.75
CA TRP A 102 8.07 -13.26 -12.38
C TRP A 102 7.80 -13.84 -10.99
N ILE A 103 8.48 -14.94 -10.63
CA ILE A 103 8.31 -15.62 -9.34
C ILE A 103 8.76 -14.72 -8.18
N SER A 104 9.90 -14.05 -8.33
CA SER A 104 10.41 -13.11 -7.33
C SER A 104 9.51 -11.88 -7.22
N ALA A 105 8.99 -11.38 -8.34
CA ALA A 105 8.15 -10.20 -8.38
C ALA A 105 6.78 -10.40 -7.73
N LEU A 106 6.25 -11.63 -7.65
CA LEU A 106 4.96 -11.96 -7.00
C LEU A 106 4.84 -11.42 -5.57
N ARG A 107 5.96 -11.21 -4.87
CA ARG A 107 5.97 -10.56 -3.54
C ARG A 107 5.35 -9.15 -3.56
N HIS A 108 5.47 -8.42 -4.66
CA HIS A 108 4.87 -7.10 -4.84
C HIS A 108 3.36 -7.19 -5.11
N ALA A 109 2.88 -8.27 -5.74
CA ALA A 109 1.46 -8.49 -5.99
C ALA A 109 0.72 -9.11 -4.79
N ALA A 110 1.43 -9.75 -3.87
CA ALA A 110 0.85 -10.43 -2.70
C ALA A 110 -0.08 -9.55 -1.84
N PRO A 111 0.16 -8.23 -1.65
CA PRO A 111 -0.75 -7.35 -0.93
C PRO A 111 -2.06 -7.02 -1.67
N VAL A 112 -2.13 -7.22 -2.99
CA VAL A 112 -3.28 -6.79 -3.82
C VAL A 112 -4.60 -7.38 -3.33
N PRO A 113 -4.75 -8.70 -3.09
CA PRO A 113 -6.02 -9.27 -2.64
C PRO A 113 -6.47 -8.71 -1.28
N LEU A 114 -5.53 -8.43 -0.37
CA LEU A 114 -5.81 -7.86 0.94
C LEU A 114 -6.32 -6.42 0.78
N ILE A 115 -5.57 -5.56 0.09
CA ILE A 115 -5.87 -4.14 -0.04
C ILE A 115 -7.18 -3.96 -0.83
N PHE A 116 -7.30 -4.65 -1.96
CA PHE A 116 -8.50 -4.60 -2.80
C PHE A 116 -9.73 -5.17 -2.09
N GLY A 117 -9.58 -6.29 -1.38
CA GLY A 117 -10.66 -6.91 -0.61
C GLY A 117 -11.16 -6.02 0.53
N LEU A 118 -10.25 -5.40 1.30
CA LEU A 118 -10.60 -4.43 2.33
C LEU A 118 -11.28 -3.19 1.73
N GLY A 119 -10.77 -2.69 0.60
CA GLY A 119 -11.36 -1.57 -0.13
C GLY A 119 -12.79 -1.85 -0.60
N LEU A 120 -13.03 -3.01 -1.21
CA LEU A 120 -14.37 -3.45 -1.62
C LEU A 120 -15.30 -3.59 -0.42
N PHE A 121 -14.83 -4.23 0.64
CA PHE A 121 -15.62 -4.47 1.85
C PHE A 121 -16.08 -3.16 2.51
N LEU A 122 -15.16 -2.21 2.69
CA LEU A 122 -15.47 -0.90 3.28
C LEU A 122 -16.38 -0.07 2.37
N THR A 123 -16.17 -0.09 1.05
CA THR A 123 -17.01 0.64 0.09
C THR A 123 -18.43 0.06 0.00
N TYR A 124 -18.56 -1.27 0.03
CA TYR A 124 -19.86 -1.94 0.00
C TYR A 124 -20.68 -1.68 1.27
N LEU A 125 -20.06 -1.82 2.45
CA LEU A 125 -20.77 -1.64 3.71
C LEU A 125 -21.20 -0.19 3.95
N THR A 126 -20.39 0.78 3.53
CA THR A 126 -20.74 2.21 3.67
C THR A 126 -21.87 2.65 2.75
N ARG A 127 -22.11 1.96 1.63
CA ARG A 127 -23.31 2.18 0.78
C ARG A 127 -24.59 1.64 1.39
N LYS A 128 -24.52 0.63 2.26
CA LYS A 128 -25.70 -0.02 2.86
C LYS A 128 -26.21 0.71 4.11
N THR A 129 -25.38 1.57 4.70
CA THR A 129 -25.69 2.34 5.91
C THR A 129 -26.31 3.71 5.62
N GLU A 130 -26.39 4.12 4.36
CA GLU A 130 -27.09 5.32 3.89
C GLU A 130 -28.45 4.96 3.30
#